data_AF-D3S5V7-F1
#
_entry.id   AF-D3S5V7-F1
#
_cell.length_a   1.000
_cell.length_b   1.000
_cell.length_c   1.000
_cell.angle_alpha   90.00
_cell.angle_beta   90.00
_cell.angle_gamma   90.00
#
_symmetry.space_group_name_H-M   'P 1'
#
loop_
_entity.id
_entity.type
_entity.pdbx_description
1 polymer ?
#
loop_
_entity_poly.entity_id
_entity_poly.type
_entity_poly.pdbx_seq_one_letter_code
_entity_poly.pdbx_strand_id
1 'polypeptide(L)'
;MDENIKKAEYYYKKGVEIGNKGDVEKALEYFNKAIELNPFYRDAWFNKALALRILGRYDEARECFFRGLAVEKYLACKKQNINDEK
;
A
#
# COMPACT_ATOMS: atom_id res chain seq x y z
N MET A 1 1.46 -18.55 -0.84
CA MET A 1 1.30 -17.10 -1.09
C MET A 1 0.69 -16.38 0.12
N ASP A 2 -0.13 -17.06 0.93
CA ASP A 2 -0.89 -16.44 2.03
C ASP A 2 -0.07 -15.90 3.20
N GLU A 3 1.12 -16.45 3.46
CA GLU A 3 1.94 -16.00 4.59
C GLU A 3 2.50 -14.58 4.38
N ASN A 4 2.94 -14.26 3.17
CA ASN A 4 3.43 -12.91 2.84
C ASN A 4 2.30 -11.89 2.85
N ILE A 5 1.10 -12.27 2.41
CA ILE A 5 -0.10 -11.41 2.48
C ILE A 5 -0.45 -11.11 3.93
N LYS A 6 -0.47 -12.14 4.80
CA LYS A 6 -0.71 -11.95 6.25
C LYS A 6 0.36 -11.08 6.90
N LYS A 7 1.64 -11.27 6.55
CA LYS A 7 2.73 -10.41 7.04
C LYS A 7 2.59 -8.98 6.53
N ALA A 8 2.19 -8.77 5.28
CA ALA A 8 1.92 -7.44 4.73
C ALA A 8 0.79 -6.73 5.46
N GLU A 9 -0.31 -7.43 5.74
CA GLU A 9 -1.43 -6.91 6.57
C GLU A 9 -0.97 -6.55 7.98
N TYR A 10 -0.12 -7.38 8.60
CA TYR A 10 0.43 -7.11 9.91
C TYR A 10 1.27 -5.82 9.92
N TYR A 11 2.19 -5.67 8.98
CA TYR A 11 3.02 -4.46 8.87
C TYR A 11 2.18 -3.22 8.54
N TYR A 12 1.17 -3.36 7.68
CA TYR A 12 0.22 -2.28 7.41
C TYR A 12 -0.49 -1.81 8.68
N LYS A 13 -1.08 -2.74 9.45
CA LYS A 13 -1.77 -2.41 10.70
C LYS A 13 -0.82 -1.73 11.70
N LYS A 14 0.43 -2.18 11.78
CA LYS A 14 1.47 -1.55 12.61
C LYS A 14 1.82 -0.14 12.13
N GLY A 15 1.93 0.07 10.81
CA GLY A 15 2.15 1.40 10.23
C GLY A 15 1.04 2.39 10.59
N VAL A 16 -0.22 1.96 10.48
CA VAL A 16 -1.38 2.80 10.88
C VAL A 16 -1.35 3.14 12.36
N GLU A 17 -1.09 2.15 13.23
CA GLU A 17 -1.00 2.34 14.68
C GLU A 17 0.07 3.38 15.05
N ILE A 18 1.24 3.30 14.41
CA ILE A 18 2.39 4.19 14.67
C ILE A 18 2.15 5.59 14.08
N GLY A 19 1.57 5.69 12.89
CA GLY A 19 1.19 6.96 12.29
C GLY A 19 0.17 7.72 13.13
N ASN A 20 -0.79 7.01 13.73
CA ASN A 20 -1.76 7.60 14.66
C ASN A 20 -1.12 8.10 15.97
N LYS A 21 0.05 7.57 16.36
CA LYS A 21 0.85 8.07 17.48
C LYS A 21 1.68 9.31 17.12
N GLY A 22 1.63 9.75 15.86
CA GLY A 22 2.34 10.93 15.36
C GLY A 22 3.72 10.63 14.74
N ASP A 23 4.19 9.39 14.80
CA ASP A 23 5.47 8.99 14.20
C ASP A 23 5.26 8.55 12.74
N VAL A 24 5.13 9.55 11.87
CA VAL A 24 4.79 9.36 10.46
C VAL A 24 5.97 8.77 9.66
N GLU A 25 7.22 9.07 10.04
CA GLU A 25 8.42 8.52 9.40
C GLU A 25 8.51 7.01 9.62
N LYS A 26 8.29 6.56 10.85
CA LYS A 26 8.29 5.13 11.18
C LYS A 26 7.11 4.39 10.58
N ALA A 27 5.93 5.04 10.49
CA ALA A 27 4.79 4.49 9.76
C ALA A 27 5.14 4.19 8.29
N LEU A 28 5.92 5.07 7.67
CA LEU A 28 6.41 4.93 6.30
C LEU A 28 7.28 3.68 6.09
N GLU A 29 8.17 3.37 7.04
CA GLU A 29 8.96 2.13 6.99
C GLU A 29 8.08 0.88 7.03
N TYR A 30 7.04 0.89 7.86
CA TYR A 30 6.09 -0.21 7.94
C TYR A 30 5.28 -0.37 6.66
N PHE A 31 4.83 0.73 6.04
CA PHE A 31 4.16 0.67 4.75
C PHE A 31 5.10 0.16 3.64
N ASN A 32 6.38 0.53 3.65
CA ASN A 32 7.38 -0.02 2.72
C ASN A 32 7.49 -1.53 2.85
N LYS A 33 7.63 -2.06 4.08
CA LYS A 33 7.67 -3.51 4.33
C LYS A 33 6.40 -4.22 3.86
N ALA A 34 5.23 -3.62 4.08
CA ALA A 34 3.97 -4.17 3.60
C ALA A 34 3.92 -4.26 2.07
N ILE A 35 4.43 -3.25 1.37
CA ILE A 35 4.52 -3.20 -0.09
C ILE A 35 5.56 -4.20 -0.64
N GLU A 36 6.71 -4.34 0.01
CA GLU A 36 7.74 -5.32 -0.39
C GLU A 36 7.20 -6.76 -0.32
N LEU A 37 6.41 -7.06 0.71
CA LEU A 37 5.78 -8.37 0.88
C LEU A 37 4.59 -8.58 -0.03
N ASN A 38 3.80 -7.53 -0.27
CA ASN A 38 2.67 -7.55 -1.18
C ASN A 38 2.61 -6.26 -2.01
N PRO A 39 3.21 -6.26 -3.22
CA PRO A 39 3.19 -5.10 -4.10
C PRO A 39 1.79 -4.73 -4.58
N PHE A 40 0.84 -5.68 -4.53
CA PHE A 40 -0.55 -5.48 -4.91
C PHE A 40 -1.42 -4.97 -3.75
N TYR A 41 -0.83 -4.60 -2.61
CA TYR A 41 -1.58 -4.08 -1.48
C TYR A 41 -1.89 -2.60 -1.65
N ARG A 42 -3.03 -2.31 -2.28
CA ARG A 42 -3.52 -0.95 -2.57
C ARG A 42 -3.51 -0.02 -1.35
N ASP A 43 -4.01 -0.50 -0.21
CA ASP A 43 -4.13 0.33 1.01
C ASP A 43 -2.77 0.74 1.57
N ALA A 44 -1.75 -0.11 1.45
CA ALA A 44 -0.39 0.21 1.86
C ALA A 44 0.21 1.33 0.99
N TRP A 45 -0.05 1.33 -0.33
CA TRP A 45 0.37 2.40 -1.23
C TRP A 45 -0.31 3.75 -0.94
N PHE A 46 -1.60 3.74 -0.60
CA PHE A 46 -2.30 4.99 -0.24
C PHE A 46 -1.87 5.55 1.10
N ASN A 47 -1.72 4.72 2.13
CA ASN A 47 -1.24 5.17 3.44
C ASN A 47 0.23 5.60 3.38
N LYS A 48 1.03 4.87 2.60
CA LYS A 48 2.14 5.35 1.75
C LYS A 48 2.16 6.86 1.48
N ALA A 49 1.35 7.21 0.48
CA ALA A 49 1.25 8.54 -0.07
C ALA A 49 0.77 9.56 0.97
N LEU A 50 -0.17 9.17 1.85
CA LEU A 50 -0.67 10.05 2.90
C LEU A 50 0.44 10.42 3.89
N ALA A 51 1.22 9.44 4.36
CA ALA A 51 2.36 9.66 5.24
C ALA A 51 3.40 10.59 4.60
N LEU A 52 3.76 10.35 3.34
CA LEU A 52 4.67 11.22 2.58
C LEU A 52 4.13 12.65 2.43
N ARG A 53 2.81 12.80 2.22
CA ARG A 53 2.16 14.11 2.13
C ARG A 53 2.22 14.86 3.46
N ILE A 54 2.05 14.17 4.59
CA ILE A 54 2.18 14.77 5.93
C ILE A 54 3.62 15.23 6.17
N LEU A 55 4.62 14.50 5.67
CA LEU A 55 6.04 14.88 5.73
C LEU A 55 6.46 15.95 4.70
N GLY A 56 5.52 16.45 3.87
CA GLY A 56 5.82 17.44 2.83
C GLY A 56 6.52 16.89 1.58
N ARG A 57 6.63 15.56 1.44
CA ARG A 57 7.26 14.86 0.30
C ARG A 57 6.23 14.61 -0.80
N TYR A 58 5.75 15.69 -1.42
CA TYR A 58 4.61 15.66 -2.36
C TYR A 58 4.88 14.87 -3.65
N ASP A 59 6.10 14.94 -4.20
CA ASP A 59 6.43 14.24 -5.44
C ASP A 59 6.40 12.72 -5.26
N GLU A 60 6.97 12.23 -4.16
CA GLU A 60 6.93 10.81 -3.82
C GLU A 60 5.53 10.33 -3.44
N ALA A 61 4.76 11.19 -2.77
CA ALA A 61 3.35 10.91 -2.48
C ALA A 61 2.55 10.71 -3.77
N ARG A 62 2.77 11.58 -4.77
CA ARG A 62 2.11 11.49 -6.08
C ARG A 62 2.46 10.18 -6.80
N GLU A 63 3.73 9.81 -6.83
CA GLU A 63 4.19 8.55 -7.41
C GLU A 63 3.54 7.34 -6.71
N CYS A 64 3.49 7.34 -5.38
CA CYS A 64 2.83 6.27 -4.62
C CYS A 64 1.33 6.18 -4.92
N PHE A 65 0.67 7.32 -5.10
CA PHE A 65 -0.76 7.36 -5.46
C PHE A 65 -1.00 6.75 -6.84
N PHE A 66 -0.18 7.08 -7.84
CA PHE A 66 -0.28 6.49 -9.18
C PHE A 66 -0.05 4.98 -9.16
N ARG A 67 0.91 4.50 -8.37
CA ARG A 67 1.13 3.06 -8.20
C ARG A 67 -0.07 2.35 -7.55
N GLY A 68 -0.68 2.95 -6.53
CA GLY A 68 -1.89 2.42 -5.91
C GLY A 68 -3.06 2.29 -6.89
N LEU A 69 -3.26 3.30 -7.75
CA LEU A 69 -4.27 3.26 -8.82
C LEU A 69 -3.94 2.23 -9.91
N ALA A 70 -2.67 2.10 -10.30
CA ALA A 70 -2.24 1.11 -11.28
C ALA A 70 -2.50 -0.32 -10.77
N VAL A 71 -2.23 -0.58 -9.49
CA VAL A 71 -2.55 -1.86 -8.83
C VAL A 71 -4.05 -2.14 -8.87
N GLU A 72 -4.89 -1.16 -8.54
CA GLU A 72 -6.34 -1.31 -8.64
C GLU A 72 -6.79 -1.65 -10.06
N LYS A 73 -6.30 -0.90 -11.06
CA LYS A 73 -6.61 -1.14 -12.47
C LYS A 73 -6.19 -2.54 -12.91
N TYR A 74 -5.01 -2.99 -12.48
CA TYR A 74 -4.51 -4.32 -12.76
C TYR A 74 -5.40 -5.41 -12.13
N LEU A 75 -5.79 -5.24 -10.86
CA LEU A 75 -6.69 -6.18 -10.18
C LEU A 75 -8.09 -6.20 -10.81
N ALA A 76 -8.61 -5.06 -11.27
CA ALA A 76 -9.88 -4.97 -11.98
C ALA A 76 -9.85 -5.71 -13.32
N CYS A 77 -8.80 -5.50 -14.12
CA CYS A 77 -8.60 -6.20 -15.39
C CYS A 77 -8.47 -7.72 -15.19
N LYS A 78 -7.68 -8.15 -14.20
CA LYS A 78 -7.52 -9.58 -13.88
C LYS A 78 -8.85 -10.24 -13.47
N LYS A 79 -9.73 -9.52 -12.76
CA LYS A 79 -11.05 -10.04 -12.39
C LYS A 79 -11.99 -10.21 -13.59
N GLN A 80 -11.92 -9.32 -14.59
CA GLN A 80 -12.71 -9.43 -15.82
C GLN A 80 -12.33 -10.66 -16.64
N ASN A 81 -11.03 -10.87 -16.87
CA ASN A 81 -10.55 -12.02 -17.64
C ASN A 81 -10.89 -13.38 -17.00
N ILE A 82 -11.06 -13.46 -15.68
CA ILE A 82 -11.46 -14.71 -14.98
C ILE A 82 -12.97 -14.99 -15.14
N ASN A 83 -13.79 -13.96 -15.37
CA ASN A 83 -15.24 -14.12 -15.55
C ASN A 83 -15.64 -14.40 -17.00
N ASP A 84 -14.76 -14.13 -17.96
CA ASP A 84 -15.00 -14.42 -19.39
C ASP A 84 -14.60 -15.86 -19.77
N GLU A 85 -13.88 -16.59 -18.90
CA GLU A 85 -13.48 -18.00 -19.08
C GLU A 85 -14.36 -19.02 -18.32
N LYS A 86 -15.50 -18.60 -17.75
CA LYS A 86 -16.48 -19.48 -17.10
C LYS A 86 -17.86 -19.39 -17.75
#